data_AF-A0A6J4UML8-F1
#
_entry.id   AF-A0A6J4UML8-F1
#
_cell.length_a   1.000
_cell.length_b   1.000
_cell.length_c   1.000
_cell.angle_alpha   90.00
_cell.angle_beta   90.00
_cell.angle_gamma   90.00
#
_symmetry.space_group_name_H-M   'P 1'
#
loop_
_entity.id
_entity.type
_entity.pdbx_description
1 polymer ?
#
loop_
_entity_poly.entity_id
_entity_poly.type
_entity_poly.pdbx_seq_one_letter_code
_entity_poly.pdbx_strand_id
1 'polypeptide(L)'
;MIESVLRQYGLPIAALMLFVGELGVPTGLPSYLALLIVGSLVIHSFPDLLLGVVLLSVVDVAGTALLHVLSRTGGRRILTRITVGREARTLAAMERWRRRLGGRDALAVFVLRLVPLVRLGVTVGAGLLRIRRRDFFLGAVPASVVWVGAPLSLGYLFRDDARAIEAAYAAVSRGLLLGAAAVVGMAVVGWWARTATTAVGRLRRVRAGIGLAVGVVGIGYLPDAARWNGQVGGLAALGVPALALLASSYADLRAARRTRRVGSAPAAAGLAAVDKAVTAAWAVAVAVVAAIVVALETGLAAPS
;
A
#
# COMPACT_ATOMS: atom_id res chain seq x y z
N MET A 1 -13.25 -12.87 -21.50
CA MET A 1 -13.01 -11.44 -21.21
C MET A 1 -12.08 -11.22 -20.02
N ILE A 2 -12.27 -11.88 -18.88
CA ILE A 2 -11.35 -11.77 -17.72
C ILE A 2 -9.97 -12.35 -18.05
N GLU A 3 -9.91 -13.50 -18.71
CA GLU A 3 -8.66 -14.17 -19.08
C GLU A 3 -7.79 -13.36 -20.06
N SER A 4 -8.42 -12.64 -21.00
CA SER A 4 -7.72 -11.75 -21.94
C SER A 4 -7.15 -10.50 -21.25
N VAL A 5 -7.87 -9.95 -20.26
CA VAL A 5 -7.39 -8.82 -19.45
C VAL A 5 -6.24 -9.27 -18.54
N LEU A 6 -6.32 -10.47 -17.93
CA LEU A 6 -5.24 -11.01 -17.11
C LEU A 6 -3.97 -11.29 -17.91
N ARG A 7 -4.10 -11.83 -19.13
CA ARG A 7 -2.96 -12.05 -20.05
C ARG A 7 -2.33 -10.72 -20.51
N GLN A 8 -3.12 -9.68 -20.74
CA GLN A 8 -2.64 -8.40 -21.25
C GLN A 8 -2.06 -7.48 -20.16
N TYR A 9 -2.65 -7.49 -18.95
CA TYR A 9 -2.28 -6.56 -17.87
C TYR A 9 -1.58 -7.24 -16.67
N GLY A 10 -1.64 -8.56 -16.52
CA GLY A 10 -1.02 -9.27 -15.40
C GLY A 10 0.50 -9.11 -15.36
N LEU A 11 1.16 -9.28 -16.51
CA LEU A 11 2.62 -9.13 -16.61
C LEU A 11 3.08 -7.67 -16.42
N PRO A 12 2.45 -6.64 -17.04
CA PRO A 12 2.76 -5.24 -16.76
C PRO A 12 2.51 -4.79 -15.32
N ILE A 13 1.43 -5.24 -14.69
CA ILE A 13 1.13 -4.89 -13.28
C ILE A 13 2.20 -5.51 -12.36
N ALA A 14 2.55 -6.78 -12.56
CA ALA A 14 3.60 -7.42 -11.79
C ALA A 14 4.97 -6.77 -12.01
N ALA A 15 5.28 -6.38 -13.24
CA ALA A 15 6.47 -5.60 -13.55
C ALA A 15 6.47 -4.27 -12.79
N LEU A 16 5.37 -3.52 -12.81
CA LEU A 16 5.27 -2.26 -12.08
C LEU A 16 5.40 -2.46 -10.57
N MET A 17 4.74 -3.46 -9.99
CA MET A 17 4.84 -3.77 -8.56
C MET A 17 6.26 -4.19 -8.17
N LEU A 18 6.90 -5.03 -8.99
CA LEU A 18 8.29 -5.44 -8.79
C LEU A 18 9.22 -4.22 -8.84
N PHE A 19 9.08 -3.38 -9.86
CA PHE A 19 9.87 -2.15 -10.01
C PHE A 19 9.73 -1.21 -8.81
N VAL A 20 8.49 -0.94 -8.38
CA VAL A 20 8.21 -0.07 -7.23
C VAL A 20 8.74 -0.69 -5.93
N GLY A 21 8.61 -2.01 -5.78
CA GLY A 21 9.18 -2.76 -4.66
C GLY A 21 10.71 -2.67 -4.60
N GLU A 22 11.39 -2.75 -5.75
CA GLU A 22 12.83 -2.58 -5.85
C GLU A 22 13.32 -1.16 -5.52
N LEU A 23 12.45 -0.15 -5.63
CA LEU A 23 12.76 1.22 -5.19
C LEU A 23 12.64 1.40 -3.67
N GLY A 24 12.26 0.35 -2.94
CA GLY A 24 12.06 0.39 -1.49
C GLY A 24 10.77 1.10 -1.08
N VAL A 25 9.85 1.32 -2.01
CA VAL A 25 8.50 1.80 -1.69
C VAL A 25 7.71 0.60 -1.16
N PRO A 26 7.12 0.68 0.04
CA PRO A 26 6.29 -0.40 0.56
C PRO A 26 5.04 -0.52 -0.32
N THR A 27 5.03 -1.52 -1.20
CA THR A 27 3.92 -1.85 -2.10
C THR A 27 2.75 -2.50 -1.37
N GLY A 28 2.86 -2.75 -0.06
CA GLY A 28 1.88 -3.49 0.75
C GLY A 28 1.88 -5.00 0.47
N LEU A 29 2.19 -5.40 -0.75
CA LEU A 29 2.34 -6.78 -1.18
C LEU A 29 3.82 -7.16 -1.37
N PRO A 30 4.29 -8.27 -0.78
CA PRO A 30 5.62 -8.80 -1.07
C PRO A 30 5.78 -9.17 -2.55
N SER A 31 6.87 -8.73 -3.18
CA SER A 31 7.13 -8.96 -4.61
C SER A 31 7.19 -10.44 -5.00
N TYR A 32 7.61 -11.31 -4.08
CA TYR A 32 7.61 -12.76 -4.32
C TYR A 32 6.21 -13.34 -4.51
N LEU A 33 5.18 -12.77 -3.86
CA LEU A 33 3.79 -13.21 -4.05
C LEU A 33 3.25 -12.77 -5.42
N ALA A 34 3.56 -11.55 -5.86
CA ALA A 34 3.18 -11.09 -7.20
C ALA A 34 3.78 -12.00 -8.28
N LEU A 35 5.06 -12.37 -8.15
CA LEU A 35 5.73 -13.30 -9.06
C LEU A 35 5.11 -14.70 -9.01
N LEU A 36 4.78 -15.21 -7.83
CA LEU A 36 4.10 -16.50 -7.67
C LEU A 36 2.76 -16.51 -8.41
N ILE A 37 1.94 -15.46 -8.25
CA ILE A 37 0.62 -15.34 -8.86
C ILE A 37 0.71 -15.24 -10.39
N VAL A 38 1.67 -14.46 -10.90
CA VAL A 38 1.93 -14.39 -12.35
C VAL A 38 2.34 -15.75 -12.88
N GLY A 39 3.20 -16.46 -12.13
CA GLY A 39 3.61 -17.81 -12.45
C GLY A 39 2.43 -18.76 -12.58
N SER A 40 1.47 -18.68 -11.67
CA SER A 40 0.33 -19.60 -11.65
C SER A 40 -0.79 -19.24 -12.63
N LEU A 41 -1.07 -17.95 -12.82
CA LEU A 41 -2.25 -17.49 -13.57
C LEU A 41 -1.95 -17.01 -15.00
N VAL A 42 -0.73 -16.58 -15.28
CA VAL A 42 -0.37 -15.94 -16.56
C VAL A 42 0.52 -16.84 -17.42
N ILE A 43 1.37 -17.65 -16.79
CA ILE A 43 2.32 -18.50 -17.50
C ILE A 43 1.69 -19.88 -17.74
N HIS A 44 1.48 -20.21 -19.02
CA HIS A 44 0.79 -21.45 -19.41
C HIS A 44 1.75 -22.48 -20.02
N SER A 45 2.90 -22.03 -20.52
CA SER A 45 3.89 -22.85 -21.19
C SER A 45 5.32 -22.56 -20.69
N PHE A 46 6.24 -23.50 -20.92
CA PHE A 46 7.65 -23.32 -20.58
C PHE A 46 8.33 -22.16 -21.34
N PRO A 47 8.05 -21.92 -22.64
CA PRO A 47 8.51 -20.71 -23.33
C PRO A 47 8.01 -19.40 -22.68
N ASP A 48 6.75 -19.35 -22.25
CA ASP A 48 6.21 -18.17 -21.54
C ASP A 48 6.91 -17.97 -20.19
N LEU A 49 7.28 -19.06 -19.52
CA LEU A 49 8.05 -19.01 -18.27
C LEU A 49 9.41 -18.36 -18.51
N LEU A 50 10.15 -18.83 -19.51
CA LEU A 50 11.46 -18.27 -19.87
C LEU A 50 11.36 -16.78 -20.21
N LEU A 51 10.37 -16.40 -21.04
CA LEU A 51 10.13 -15.01 -21.39
C LEU A 51 9.77 -14.16 -20.16
N GLY A 52 8.90 -14.68 -19.29
CA GLY A 52 8.52 -14.03 -18.03
C GLY A 52 9.71 -13.81 -17.11
N VAL A 53 10.58 -14.82 -16.93
CA VAL A 53 11.82 -14.69 -16.15
C VAL A 53 12.70 -13.59 -16.73
N VAL A 54 12.92 -13.58 -18.05
CA VAL A 54 13.77 -12.57 -18.70
C VAL A 54 13.20 -11.16 -18.49
N LEU A 55 11.93 -10.94 -18.84
CA LEU A 55 11.31 -9.61 -18.76
C LEU A 55 11.26 -9.08 -17.33
N LEU A 56 10.84 -9.91 -16.37
CA LEU A 56 10.72 -9.49 -14.98
C LEU A 56 12.10 -9.33 -14.31
N SER A 57 13.12 -10.10 -14.73
CA SER A 57 14.50 -9.86 -14.30
C SER A 57 15.05 -8.54 -14.83
N VAL A 58 14.74 -8.17 -16.09
CA VAL A 58 15.12 -6.85 -16.62
C VAL A 58 14.50 -5.73 -15.79
N VAL A 59 13.24 -5.89 -15.37
CA VAL A 59 12.53 -4.91 -14.54
C VAL A 59 13.11 -4.82 -13.13
N ASP A 60 13.41 -5.95 -12.47
CA ASP A 60 14.09 -5.99 -11.17
C ASP A 60 15.49 -5.36 -11.23
N VAL A 61 16.26 -5.67 -12.27
CA VAL A 61 17.58 -5.05 -12.50
C VAL A 61 17.43 -3.55 -12.74
N ALA A 62 16.44 -3.10 -13.52
CA ALA A 62 16.21 -1.67 -13.75
C ALA A 62 15.85 -0.92 -12.47
N GLY A 63 14.94 -1.47 -11.65
CA GLY A 63 14.57 -0.88 -10.36
C GLY A 63 15.75 -0.78 -9.40
N THR A 64 16.53 -1.87 -9.30
CA THR A 64 17.70 -1.86 -8.43
C THR A 64 18.90 -1.07 -8.96
N ALA A 65 19.05 -0.94 -10.28
CA ALA A 65 20.01 -0.03 -10.88
C ALA A 65 19.68 1.43 -10.55
N LEU A 66 18.41 1.81 -10.66
CA LEU A 66 17.94 3.14 -10.28
C LEU A 66 18.21 3.41 -8.80
N LEU A 67 17.84 2.47 -7.92
CA LEU A 67 18.11 2.60 -6.48
C LEU A 67 19.62 2.68 -6.17
N HIS A 68 20.45 1.91 -6.86
CA HIS A 68 21.91 1.97 -6.72
C HIS A 68 22.45 3.35 -7.12
N VAL A 69 22.01 3.90 -8.24
CA VAL A 69 22.41 5.23 -8.71
C VAL A 69 21.96 6.31 -7.72
N LEU A 70 20.70 6.27 -7.28
CA LEU A 70 20.16 7.20 -6.29
C LEU A 70 20.92 7.13 -4.96
N SER A 71 21.29 5.94 -4.52
CA SER A 71 22.07 5.75 -3.28
C SER A 71 23.51 6.23 -3.44
N ARG A 72 24.08 6.11 -4.64
CA ARG A 72 25.43 6.59 -4.96
C ARG A 72 25.51 8.11 -5.06
N THR A 73 24.48 8.78 -5.60
CA THR A 73 24.46 10.24 -5.83
C THR A 73 23.78 11.03 -4.72
N GLY A 74 22.74 10.48 -4.08
CA GLY A 74 21.91 11.19 -3.11
C GLY A 74 22.45 11.25 -1.68
N GLY A 75 23.53 10.51 -1.38
CA GLY A 75 24.22 10.53 -0.09
C GLY A 75 23.35 10.13 1.13
N ARG A 76 23.81 10.46 2.34
CA ARG A 76 23.20 10.05 3.63
C ARG A 76 21.78 10.61 3.87
N ARG A 77 21.33 11.60 3.09
CA ARG A 77 20.00 12.25 3.24
C ARG A 77 18.84 11.42 2.68
N ILE A 78 19.05 10.67 1.59
CA ILE A 78 18.04 9.75 1.05
C ILE A 78 17.93 8.51 1.96
N LEU A 79 19.05 8.14 2.57
CA LEU A 79 19.23 6.97 3.39
C LEU A 79 18.44 6.97 4.70
N THR A 80 18.37 8.12 5.39
CA THR A 80 17.55 8.28 6.60
C THR A 80 16.06 8.12 6.32
N ARG A 81 15.61 8.39 5.09
CA ARG A 81 14.22 8.22 4.67
C ARG A 81 13.89 6.78 4.26
N ILE A 82 14.84 6.06 3.64
CA ILE A 82 14.59 4.71 3.09
C ILE A 82 14.96 3.59 4.08
N THR A 83 16.05 3.74 4.84
CA THR A 83 16.60 2.64 5.67
C THR A 83 16.30 2.75 7.17
N VAL A 84 15.58 3.80 7.61
CA VAL A 84 15.13 4.08 9.00
C VAL A 84 15.99 3.38 10.06
N GLY A 85 17.20 3.91 10.29
CA GLY A 85 18.08 3.47 11.39
C GLY A 85 18.87 2.16 11.17
N ARG A 86 18.77 1.50 10.01
CA ARG A 86 19.51 0.24 9.72
C ARG A 86 20.80 0.41 8.92
N GLU A 87 21.14 1.63 8.50
CA GLU A 87 22.32 1.97 7.68
C GLU A 87 23.62 1.32 8.18
N ALA A 88 23.97 1.54 9.46
CA ALA A 88 25.23 1.05 10.02
C ALA A 88 25.33 -0.48 9.99
N ARG A 89 24.21 -1.18 10.25
CA ARG A 89 24.17 -2.65 10.20
C ARG A 89 24.33 -3.16 8.78
N THR A 90 23.66 -2.53 7.81
CA THR A 90 23.73 -2.88 6.40
C THR A 90 25.14 -2.70 5.84
N LEU A 91 25.78 -1.56 6.12
CA LEU A 91 27.17 -1.29 5.72
C LEU A 91 28.14 -2.28 6.36
N ALA A 92 28.02 -2.52 7.68
CA ALA A 92 28.86 -3.48 8.39
C ALA A 92 28.68 -4.91 7.87
N ALA A 93 27.45 -5.30 7.49
CA ALA A 93 27.18 -6.59 6.88
C ALA A 93 27.85 -6.71 5.51
N MET A 94 27.70 -5.70 4.63
CA MET A 94 28.36 -5.71 3.32
C MET A 94 29.88 -5.78 3.43
N GLU A 95 30.50 -4.96 4.29
CA GLU A 95 31.96 -4.97 4.45
C GLU A 95 32.47 -6.29 5.04
N ARG A 96 31.69 -6.93 5.93
CA ARG A 96 32.02 -8.25 6.48
C ARG A 96 31.96 -9.33 5.40
N TRP A 97 30.91 -9.35 4.59
CA TRP A 97 30.76 -10.31 3.50
C TRP A 97 31.79 -10.11 2.40
N ARG A 98 32.09 -8.85 2.06
CA ARG A 98 33.16 -8.49 1.13
C ARG A 98 34.52 -9.03 1.59
N ARG A 99 34.87 -8.86 2.87
CA ARG A 99 36.09 -9.45 3.46
C ARG A 99 36.06 -10.98 3.42
N ARG A 100 34.95 -11.62 3.79
CA ARG A 100 34.79 -13.08 3.75
C ARG A 100 34.93 -13.68 2.36
N LEU A 101 34.54 -12.93 1.32
CA LEU A 101 34.59 -13.37 -0.07
C LEU A 101 35.88 -12.93 -0.80
N GLY A 102 36.90 -12.50 -0.04
CA GLY A 102 38.21 -12.13 -0.59
C GLY A 102 38.21 -10.82 -1.39
N GLY A 103 37.34 -9.87 -1.04
CA GLY A 103 37.22 -8.59 -1.75
C GLY A 103 36.44 -8.66 -3.07
N ARG A 104 35.74 -9.78 -3.35
CA ARG A 104 34.93 -9.95 -4.56
C ARG A 104 33.57 -9.27 -4.41
N ASP A 105 33.50 -7.99 -4.78
CA ASP A 105 32.30 -7.15 -4.68
C ASP A 105 31.08 -7.76 -5.40
N ALA A 106 31.26 -8.31 -6.60
CA ALA A 106 30.18 -8.93 -7.36
C ALA A 106 29.55 -10.14 -6.64
N LEU A 107 30.39 -11.00 -6.04
CA LEU A 107 29.93 -12.18 -5.32
C LEU A 107 29.21 -11.77 -4.01
N ALA A 108 29.72 -10.74 -3.33
CA ALA A 108 29.06 -10.20 -2.14
C ALA A 108 27.67 -9.64 -2.48
N VAL A 109 27.54 -8.89 -3.58
CA VAL A 109 26.24 -8.38 -4.06
C VAL A 109 25.31 -9.53 -4.43
N PHE A 110 25.79 -10.56 -5.15
CA PHE A 110 24.99 -11.72 -5.53
C PHE A 110 24.40 -12.42 -4.29
N VAL A 111 25.25 -12.89 -3.38
CA VAL A 111 24.83 -13.69 -2.21
C VAL A 111 23.90 -12.90 -1.31
N LEU A 112 24.24 -11.65 -1.01
CA LEU A 112 23.43 -10.84 -0.11
C LEU A 112 22.09 -10.44 -0.73
N ARG A 113 21.99 -10.31 -2.06
CA ARG A 113 20.71 -10.02 -2.72
C ARG A 113 19.74 -11.20 -2.73
N LEU A 114 20.23 -12.44 -2.62
CA LEU A 114 19.37 -13.61 -2.51
C LEU A 114 18.63 -13.68 -1.16
N VAL A 115 19.06 -12.91 -0.16
CA VAL A 115 18.43 -12.88 1.16
C VAL A 115 17.34 -11.79 1.19
N PRO A 116 16.04 -12.17 1.30
CA PRO A 116 14.90 -11.26 1.04
C PRO A 116 14.93 -9.97 1.87
N LEU A 117 15.22 -10.07 3.17
CA LEU A 117 15.15 -8.93 4.09
C LEU A 117 16.28 -7.91 3.91
N VAL A 118 17.41 -8.32 3.34
CA VAL A 118 18.60 -7.47 3.23
C VAL A 118 18.85 -6.99 1.81
N ARG A 119 18.21 -7.59 0.78
CA ARG A 119 18.38 -7.26 -0.64
C ARG A 119 18.32 -5.77 -0.96
N LEU A 120 17.33 -5.05 -0.44
CA LEU A 120 17.21 -3.59 -0.63
C LEU A 120 18.37 -2.84 0.04
N GLY A 121 18.71 -3.23 1.27
CA GLY A 121 19.86 -2.68 1.99
C GLY A 121 21.17 -2.90 1.24
N VAL A 122 21.33 -4.03 0.57
CA VAL A 122 22.54 -4.36 -0.20
C VAL A 122 22.68 -3.47 -1.42
N THR A 123 21.59 -3.22 -2.15
CA THR A 123 21.59 -2.27 -3.28
C THR A 123 21.97 -0.87 -2.83
N VAL A 124 21.40 -0.43 -1.71
CA VAL A 124 21.68 0.87 -1.11
C VAL A 124 23.13 0.96 -0.62
N GLY A 125 23.58 -0.02 0.17
CA GLY A 125 24.93 -0.09 0.70
C GLY A 125 26.00 -0.19 -0.39
N ALA A 126 25.73 -0.90 -1.48
CA ALA A 126 26.60 -0.94 -2.66
C ALA A 126 26.77 0.45 -3.30
N GLY A 127 25.69 1.23 -3.34
CA GLY A 127 25.73 2.62 -3.81
C GLY A 127 26.59 3.51 -2.90
N LEU A 128 26.42 3.39 -1.59
CA LEU A 128 27.15 4.16 -0.57
C LEU A 128 28.64 3.84 -0.53
N LEU A 129 28.99 2.56 -0.57
CA LEU A 129 30.36 2.07 -0.66
C LEU A 129 30.98 2.33 -2.05
N ARG A 130 30.21 2.93 -2.96
CA ARG A 130 30.63 3.28 -4.32
C ARG A 130 31.20 2.09 -5.10
N ILE A 131 30.67 0.89 -4.86
CA ILE A 131 31.03 -0.33 -5.62
C ILE A 131 30.98 -0.03 -7.12
N ARG A 132 31.95 -0.55 -7.88
CA ARG A 132 32.02 -0.32 -9.33
C ARG A 132 30.74 -0.84 -9.98
N ARG A 133 30.15 -0.06 -10.89
CA ARG A 133 28.88 -0.42 -11.55
C ARG A 133 28.95 -1.81 -12.19
N ARG A 134 30.07 -2.13 -12.83
CA ARG A 134 30.34 -3.46 -13.42
C ARG A 134 30.19 -4.57 -12.39
N ASP A 135 30.84 -4.45 -11.23
CA ASP A 135 30.81 -5.48 -10.19
C ASP A 135 29.40 -5.60 -9.57
N PHE A 136 28.70 -4.47 -9.41
CA PHE A 136 27.30 -4.49 -8.97
C PHE A 136 26.41 -5.26 -9.94
N PHE A 137 26.46 -4.97 -11.25
CA PHE A 137 25.63 -5.66 -12.24
C PHE A 137 26.00 -7.14 -12.40
N LEU A 138 27.29 -7.48 -12.35
CA LEU A 138 27.75 -8.87 -12.38
C LEU A 138 27.19 -9.70 -11.21
N GLY A 139 26.92 -9.07 -10.06
CA GLY A 139 26.23 -9.74 -8.94
C GLY A 139 24.70 -9.64 -9.01
N ALA A 140 24.17 -8.48 -9.39
CA ALA A 140 22.74 -8.18 -9.34
C ALA A 140 21.92 -8.89 -10.41
N VAL A 141 22.45 -9.00 -11.64
CA VAL A 141 21.77 -9.69 -12.75
C VAL A 141 21.52 -11.17 -12.45
N PRO A 142 22.54 -12.00 -12.11
CA PRO A 142 22.29 -13.40 -11.79
C PRO A 142 21.44 -13.55 -10.53
N ALA A 143 21.57 -12.67 -9.54
CA ALA A 143 20.70 -12.69 -8.35
C ALA A 143 19.24 -12.41 -8.73
N SER A 144 19.01 -11.48 -9.66
CA SER A 144 17.69 -11.15 -10.18
C SER A 144 17.05 -12.35 -10.88
N VAL A 145 17.79 -13.03 -11.76
CA VAL A 145 17.30 -14.21 -12.47
C VAL A 145 16.89 -15.32 -11.50
N VAL A 146 17.72 -15.60 -10.48
CA VAL A 146 17.39 -16.61 -9.47
C VAL A 146 16.18 -16.17 -8.63
N TRP A 147 16.17 -14.90 -8.20
CA TRP A 147 15.13 -14.37 -7.33
C TRP A 147 13.77 -14.23 -8.02
N VAL A 148 13.74 -13.89 -9.30
CA VAL A 148 12.53 -13.83 -10.12
C VAL A 148 12.13 -15.23 -10.56
N GLY A 149 13.09 -16.01 -11.02
CA GLY A 149 12.88 -17.35 -11.55
C GLY A 149 12.29 -18.32 -10.53
N ALA A 150 12.77 -18.32 -9.29
CA ALA A 150 12.29 -19.24 -8.26
C ALA A 150 10.79 -19.11 -7.95
N PRO A 151 10.25 -17.94 -7.51
CA PRO A 151 8.83 -17.79 -7.24
C PRO A 151 7.97 -17.89 -8.50
N LEU A 152 8.44 -17.39 -9.65
CA LEU A 152 7.69 -17.49 -10.91
C LEU A 152 7.53 -18.95 -11.36
N SER A 153 8.59 -19.75 -11.22
CA SER A 153 8.57 -21.20 -11.54
C SER A 153 7.74 -21.98 -10.53
N LEU A 154 7.80 -21.62 -9.24
CA LEU A 154 6.93 -22.20 -8.22
C LEU A 154 5.45 -21.93 -8.54
N GLY A 155 5.11 -20.71 -8.95
CA GLY A 155 3.75 -20.36 -9.38
C GLY A 155 3.29 -21.24 -10.55
N TYR A 156 4.14 -21.39 -11.55
CA TYR A 156 3.87 -22.23 -12.71
C TYR A 156 3.65 -23.71 -12.34
N LEU A 157 4.44 -24.23 -11.39
CA LEU A 157 4.35 -25.63 -10.96
C LEU A 157 3.10 -25.91 -10.10
N PHE A 158 2.70 -24.95 -9.26
CA PHE A 158 1.56 -25.07 -8.34
C PHE A 158 0.27 -24.43 -8.89
N ARG A 159 0.17 -24.25 -10.21
CA ARG A 159 -0.97 -23.58 -10.86
C ARG A 159 -2.32 -24.26 -10.61
N ASP A 160 -2.33 -25.58 -10.41
CA ASP A 160 -3.56 -26.35 -10.21
C ASP A 160 -4.13 -26.15 -8.78
N ASP A 161 -3.27 -25.91 -7.79
CA ASP A 161 -3.64 -25.51 -6.41
C ASP A 161 -3.86 -24.00 -6.27
N ALA A 162 -3.41 -23.21 -7.26
CA ALA A 162 -3.39 -21.74 -7.19
C ALA A 162 -4.76 -21.07 -7.19
N ARG A 163 -5.85 -21.77 -7.54
CA ARG A 163 -7.22 -21.24 -7.38
C ARG A 163 -7.56 -20.97 -5.91
N ALA A 164 -7.03 -21.77 -4.98
CA ALA A 164 -7.16 -21.50 -3.55
C ALA A 164 -6.32 -20.27 -3.11
N ILE A 165 -5.17 -20.07 -3.74
CA ILE A 165 -4.30 -18.91 -3.52
C ILE A 165 -4.95 -17.63 -4.06
N GLU A 166 -5.67 -17.70 -5.18
CA GLU A 166 -6.39 -16.57 -5.78
C GLU A 166 -7.51 -16.05 -4.86
N ALA A 167 -8.29 -16.94 -4.23
CA ALA A 167 -9.32 -16.56 -3.27
C ALA A 167 -8.73 -15.87 -2.02
N ALA A 168 -7.63 -16.42 -1.47
CA ALA A 168 -6.94 -15.82 -0.34
C ALA A 168 -6.31 -14.46 -0.73
N TYR A 169 -5.78 -14.34 -1.95
CA TYR A 169 -5.19 -13.11 -2.47
C TYR A 169 -6.22 -12.00 -2.70
N ALA A 170 -7.38 -12.32 -3.27
CA ALA A 170 -8.45 -11.34 -3.48
C ALA A 170 -8.92 -10.72 -2.16
N ALA A 171 -9.02 -11.53 -1.09
CA ALA A 171 -9.36 -11.05 0.24
C ALA A 171 -8.26 -10.16 0.84
N VAL A 172 -6.99 -10.60 0.79
CA VAL A 172 -5.86 -9.85 1.34
C VAL A 172 -5.60 -8.55 0.58
N SER A 173 -5.68 -8.57 -0.75
CA SER A 173 -5.52 -7.40 -1.61
C SER A 173 -6.58 -6.32 -1.33
N ARG A 174 -7.84 -6.73 -1.20
CA ARG A 174 -8.94 -5.83 -0.84
C ARG A 174 -8.71 -5.21 0.54
N GLY A 175 -8.32 -6.01 1.53
CA GLY A 175 -7.97 -5.52 2.87
C GLY A 175 -6.81 -4.53 2.88
N LEU A 176 -5.74 -4.82 2.13
CA LEU A 176 -4.57 -3.94 2.03
C LEU A 176 -4.87 -2.62 1.32
N LEU A 177 -5.63 -2.64 0.22
CA LEU A 177 -6.01 -1.43 -0.51
C LEU A 177 -6.90 -0.52 0.36
N LEU A 178 -7.87 -1.10 1.06
CA LEU A 178 -8.72 -0.36 1.99
C LEU A 178 -7.92 0.17 3.19
N GLY A 179 -7.02 -0.64 3.74
CA GLY A 179 -6.13 -0.22 4.83
C GLY A 179 -5.18 0.91 4.43
N ALA A 180 -4.56 0.82 3.24
CA ALA A 180 -3.69 1.87 2.71
C ALA A 180 -4.46 3.17 2.43
N ALA A 181 -5.64 3.08 1.83
CA ALA A 181 -6.52 4.24 1.61
C ALA A 181 -6.91 4.90 2.94
N ALA A 182 -7.21 4.11 3.97
CA ALA A 182 -7.51 4.61 5.32
C ALA A 182 -6.30 5.32 5.95
N VAL A 183 -5.09 4.74 5.86
CA VAL A 183 -3.86 5.36 6.39
C VAL A 183 -3.54 6.67 5.68
N VAL A 184 -3.62 6.71 4.35
CA VAL A 184 -3.41 7.93 3.56
C VAL A 184 -4.48 8.98 3.91
N GLY A 185 -5.74 8.57 4.00
CA GLY A 185 -6.84 9.44 4.43
C GLY A 185 -6.59 10.03 5.82
N MET A 186 -6.20 9.20 6.80
CA MET A 186 -5.85 9.65 8.15
C MET A 186 -4.65 10.59 8.17
N ALA A 187 -3.62 10.35 7.34
CA ALA A 187 -2.46 11.21 7.23
C ALA A 187 -2.82 12.58 6.62
N VAL A 188 -3.64 12.61 5.58
CA VAL A 188 -4.15 13.84 4.94
C VAL A 188 -5.04 14.61 5.90
N VAL A 189 -5.96 13.93 6.59
CA VAL A 189 -6.85 14.55 7.59
C VAL A 189 -6.05 15.05 8.78
N GLY A 190 -5.06 14.30 9.25
CA GLY A 190 -4.16 14.70 10.34
C GLY A 190 -3.29 15.90 9.97
N TRP A 191 -2.71 15.91 8.77
CA TRP A 191 -1.96 17.06 8.24
C TRP A 191 -2.86 18.29 8.09
N TRP A 192 -4.05 18.12 7.54
CA TRP A 192 -5.02 19.18 7.35
C TRP A 192 -5.60 19.72 8.68
N ALA A 193 -5.74 18.85 9.69
CA ALA A 193 -6.12 19.22 11.05
C ALA A 193 -4.99 19.99 11.78
N ARG A 194 -3.72 19.63 11.55
CA ARG A 194 -2.56 20.34 12.11
C ARG A 194 -2.40 21.77 11.58
N THR A 195 -2.90 22.05 10.38
CA THR A 195 -2.95 23.42 9.84
C THR A 195 -4.07 24.30 10.45
N ALA A 196 -4.76 23.83 11.50
CA ALA A 196 -5.73 24.61 12.25
C ALA A 196 -5.10 25.17 13.53
N THR A 197 -5.24 26.48 13.74
CA THR A 197 -4.67 27.22 14.88
C THR A 197 -5.50 27.08 16.16
N THR A 198 -6.78 26.73 16.07
CA THR A 198 -7.69 26.57 17.23
C THR A 198 -8.14 25.12 17.41
N ALA A 199 -8.35 24.71 18.67
CA ALA A 199 -8.78 23.35 19.01
C ALA A 199 -10.14 22.97 18.36
N VAL A 200 -11.09 23.92 18.31
CA VAL A 200 -12.39 23.73 17.66
C VAL A 200 -12.24 23.58 16.13
N GLY A 201 -11.36 24.36 15.50
CA GLY A 201 -11.06 24.24 14.08
C GLY A 201 -10.40 22.91 13.71
N ARG A 202 -9.58 22.37 14.62
CA ARG A 202 -8.96 21.04 14.47
C ARG A 202 -10.01 19.94 14.54
N LEU A 203 -10.91 20.00 15.53
CA LEU A 203 -11.98 19.02 15.72
C LEU A 203 -12.92 18.95 14.51
N ARG A 204 -13.36 20.10 13.98
CA ARG A 204 -14.24 20.16 12.80
C ARG A 204 -13.59 19.61 11.53
N ARG A 205 -12.28 19.81 11.34
CA ARG A 205 -11.55 19.24 10.18
C ARG A 205 -11.36 17.73 10.29
N VAL A 206 -11.09 17.22 11.50
CA VAL A 206 -11.02 15.77 11.74
C VAL A 206 -12.38 15.12 11.51
N ARG A 207 -13.46 15.72 12.03
CA ARG A 207 -14.85 15.27 11.86
C ARG A 207 -15.26 15.22 10.40
N ALA A 208 -14.96 16.28 9.64
CA ALA A 208 -15.22 16.32 8.20
C ALA A 208 -14.41 15.27 7.41
N GLY A 209 -13.14 15.06 7.78
CA GLY A 209 -12.28 14.09 7.12
C GLY A 209 -12.75 12.65 7.31
N ILE A 210 -13.03 12.27 8.57
CA ILE A 210 -13.50 10.93 8.90
C ILE A 210 -14.94 10.73 8.38
N GLY A 211 -15.81 11.74 8.46
CA GLY A 211 -17.19 11.64 7.95
C GLY A 211 -17.26 11.47 6.43
N LEU A 212 -16.40 12.15 5.67
CA LEU A 212 -16.28 11.94 4.23
C LEU A 212 -15.82 10.52 3.89
N ALA A 213 -14.78 10.03 4.58
CA ALA A 213 -14.26 8.70 4.33
C ALA A 213 -15.30 7.61 4.62
N VAL A 214 -15.95 7.67 5.78
CA VAL A 214 -16.96 6.69 6.19
C VAL A 214 -18.23 6.79 5.33
N GLY A 215 -18.66 8.00 4.97
CA GLY A 215 -19.81 8.21 4.10
C GLY A 215 -19.60 7.66 2.68
N VAL A 216 -18.42 7.86 2.09
CA VAL A 216 -18.08 7.32 0.76
C VAL A 216 -18.01 5.79 0.80
N VAL A 217 -17.39 5.21 1.83
CA VAL A 217 -17.36 3.75 2.02
C VAL A 217 -18.79 3.21 2.17
N GLY A 218 -19.62 3.82 3.01
CA GLY A 218 -21.02 3.43 3.17
C GLY A 218 -21.80 3.45 1.85
N ILE A 219 -21.64 4.48 1.02
CA ILE A 219 -22.29 4.53 -0.30
C ILE A 219 -21.81 3.40 -1.22
N GLY A 220 -20.52 3.06 -1.19
CA GLY A 220 -19.96 1.97 -2.00
C GLY A 220 -20.56 0.59 -1.69
N TYR A 221 -21.00 0.36 -0.45
CA TYR A 221 -21.62 -0.89 0.01
C TYR A 221 -23.16 -0.92 -0.15
N LEU A 222 -23.79 0.13 -0.69
CA LEU A 222 -25.24 0.15 -0.91
C LEU A 222 -25.77 -0.98 -1.80
N PRO A 223 -25.08 -1.39 -2.90
CA PRO A 223 -25.55 -2.50 -3.72
C PRO A 223 -25.62 -3.82 -2.94
N ASP A 224 -24.64 -4.07 -2.07
CA ASP A 224 -24.58 -5.30 -1.28
C ASP A 224 -25.55 -5.25 -0.09
N ALA A 225 -25.72 -4.09 0.54
CA ALA A 225 -26.74 -3.88 1.57
C ALA A 225 -28.17 -4.01 1.01
N ALA A 226 -28.42 -3.53 -0.21
CA ALA A 226 -29.71 -3.63 -0.90
C ALA A 226 -30.05 -5.08 -1.30
N ARG A 227 -29.04 -5.91 -1.53
CA ARG A 227 -29.20 -7.36 -1.75
C ARG A 227 -29.49 -8.10 -0.44
N TRP A 228 -28.92 -7.63 0.68
CA TRP A 228 -29.05 -8.26 2.00
C TRP A 228 -30.41 -8.03 2.67
N ASN A 229 -30.94 -6.80 2.68
CA ASN A 229 -32.14 -6.44 3.46
C ASN A 229 -33.34 -5.98 2.59
N GLY A 230 -33.34 -6.38 1.32
CA GLY A 230 -34.20 -5.80 0.29
C GLY A 230 -33.79 -4.37 -0.10
N GLN A 231 -34.20 -3.92 -1.29
CA GLN A 231 -33.80 -2.61 -1.83
C GLN A 231 -34.10 -1.46 -0.87
N VAL A 232 -35.23 -1.50 -0.16
CA VAL A 232 -35.66 -0.41 0.73
C VAL A 232 -34.93 -0.47 2.09
N GLY A 233 -34.72 -1.66 2.65
CA GLY A 233 -34.08 -1.85 3.95
C GLY A 233 -32.58 -1.54 3.92
N GLY A 234 -31.89 -1.94 2.85
CA GLY A 234 -30.45 -1.65 2.68
C GLY A 234 -30.17 -0.16 2.45
N LEU A 235 -31.00 0.50 1.64
CA LEU A 235 -30.90 1.95 1.39
C LEU A 235 -31.18 2.77 2.66
N ALA A 236 -32.15 2.35 3.48
CA ALA A 236 -32.45 3.02 4.74
C ALA A 236 -31.36 2.82 5.80
N ALA A 237 -30.87 1.58 5.98
CA ALA A 237 -29.93 1.24 7.04
C ALA A 237 -28.52 1.81 6.81
N LEU A 238 -28.07 1.89 5.56
CA LEU A 238 -26.71 2.33 5.22
C LEU A 238 -26.69 3.71 4.52
N GLY A 239 -27.68 3.99 3.66
CA GLY A 239 -27.72 5.19 2.84
C GLY A 239 -28.02 6.46 3.64
N VAL A 240 -29.00 6.40 4.56
CA VAL A 240 -29.36 7.53 5.43
C VAL A 240 -28.18 7.98 6.31
N PRO A 241 -27.51 7.10 7.07
CA PRO A 241 -26.36 7.51 7.88
C PRO A 241 -25.16 7.93 7.03
N ALA A 242 -24.91 7.30 5.88
CA ALA A 242 -23.84 7.72 4.96
C ALA A 242 -24.07 9.14 4.40
N LEU A 243 -25.29 9.46 3.97
CA LEU A 243 -25.67 10.80 3.51
C LEU A 243 -25.60 11.84 4.63
N ALA A 244 -26.00 11.49 5.85
CA ALA A 244 -25.88 12.36 7.02
C ALA A 244 -24.41 12.67 7.36
N LEU A 245 -23.50 11.70 7.21
CA LEU A 245 -22.06 11.90 7.38
C LEU A 245 -21.47 12.82 6.31
N LEU A 246 -21.92 12.72 5.05
CA LEU A 246 -21.49 13.62 3.98
C LEU A 246 -22.00 15.05 4.20
N ALA A 247 -23.27 15.21 4.57
CA ALA A 247 -23.88 16.51 4.82
C ALA A 247 -23.23 17.23 6.01
N SER A 248 -22.98 16.52 7.11
CA SER A 248 -22.26 17.06 8.28
C SER A 248 -20.81 17.43 7.95
N SER A 249 -20.11 16.60 7.17
CA SER A 249 -18.74 16.89 6.71
C SER A 249 -18.65 18.13 5.82
N TYR A 250 -19.65 18.32 4.95
CA TYR A 250 -19.76 19.52 4.12
C TYR A 250 -20.01 20.79 4.96
N ALA A 251 -20.89 20.71 5.96
CA ALA A 251 -21.17 21.81 6.88
C ALA A 251 -19.90 22.23 7.67
N ASP A 252 -19.12 21.26 8.15
CA ASP A 252 -17.87 21.50 8.86
C ASP A 252 -16.77 22.11 7.98
N LEU A 253 -16.65 21.63 6.74
CA LEU A 253 -15.76 22.22 5.72
C LEU A 253 -16.10 23.69 5.44
N ARG A 254 -17.40 24.00 5.32
CA ARG A 254 -17.90 25.36 5.06
C ARG A 254 -17.65 26.28 6.27
N ALA A 255 -17.87 25.78 7.49
CA ALA A 255 -17.61 26.51 8.72
C ALA A 255 -16.10 26.78 8.91
N ALA A 256 -15.24 25.80 8.63
CA ALA A 256 -13.78 25.94 8.74
C ALA A 256 -13.18 26.96 7.74
N ARG A 257 -13.83 27.15 6.58
CA ARG A 257 -13.45 28.20 5.60
C ARG A 257 -13.85 29.60 6.06
N ARG A 258 -15.00 29.76 6.74
CA ARG A 258 -15.48 31.06 7.24
C ARG A 258 -14.62 31.61 8.39
N THR A 259 -14.18 30.74 9.31
CA THR A 259 -13.28 31.12 10.42
C THR A 259 -11.88 31.58 9.99
N ARG A 260 -11.46 31.31 8.74
CA ARG A 260 -10.21 31.86 8.18
C ARG A 260 -10.32 33.32 7.72
N ARG A 261 -11.53 33.82 7.49
CA ARG A 261 -11.78 35.17 6.93
C ARG A 261 -12.09 36.23 7.99
N VAL A 262 -12.54 35.85 9.18
CA VAL A 262 -12.94 36.77 10.24
C VAL A 262 -12.06 36.52 11.44
N GLY A 263 -11.16 37.46 11.75
CA GLY A 263 -10.39 37.43 12.98
C GLY A 263 -11.29 37.72 14.19
N SER A 264 -11.06 36.97 15.28
CA SER A 264 -11.49 37.22 16.68
C SER A 264 -12.91 36.82 17.18
N ALA A 265 -12.87 36.05 18.29
CA ALA A 265 -13.63 36.07 19.58
C ALA A 265 -15.19 36.23 19.62
N PRO A 266 -15.85 36.15 20.81
CA PRO A 266 -16.21 34.93 21.53
C PRO A 266 -17.73 34.80 21.75
N ALA A 267 -18.37 33.79 21.14
CA ALA A 267 -19.69 33.31 21.55
C ALA A 267 -19.53 31.87 22.11
N ALA A 268 -18.82 31.74 23.22
CA ALA A 268 -18.17 30.47 23.58
C ALA A 268 -19.07 29.40 24.22
N ALA A 269 -20.19 29.75 24.85
CA ALA A 269 -20.97 28.79 25.65
C ALA A 269 -22.09 28.07 24.85
N GLY A 270 -22.95 28.81 24.15
CA GLY A 270 -24.08 28.23 23.39
C GLY A 270 -23.63 27.41 22.18
N LEU A 271 -22.56 27.84 21.49
CA LEU A 271 -21.99 27.11 20.36
C LEU A 271 -21.30 25.80 20.79
N ALA A 272 -20.81 25.72 22.03
CA ALA A 272 -20.14 24.52 22.55
C ALA A 272 -21.13 23.36 22.82
N ALA A 273 -22.33 23.66 23.30
CA ALA A 273 -23.38 22.64 23.51
C ALA A 273 -23.86 22.04 22.18
N VAL A 274 -24.08 22.90 21.18
CA VAL A 274 -24.45 22.48 19.82
C VAL A 274 -23.34 21.66 19.17
N ASP A 275 -22.07 22.09 19.26
CA ASP A 275 -20.95 21.32 18.70
C ASP A 275 -20.78 19.95 19.37
N LYS A 276 -21.05 19.83 20.67
CA LYS A 276 -21.05 18.54 21.39
C LYS A 276 -22.16 17.61 20.88
N ALA A 277 -23.38 18.12 20.74
CA ALA A 277 -24.52 17.34 20.22
C ALA A 277 -24.27 16.86 18.78
N VAL A 278 -23.74 17.75 17.91
CA VAL A 278 -23.37 17.40 16.53
C VAL A 278 -22.25 16.37 16.50
N THR A 279 -21.27 16.45 17.40
CA THR A 279 -20.18 15.45 17.50
C THR A 279 -20.70 14.09 17.93
N ALA A 280 -21.62 14.04 18.90
CA ALA A 280 -22.22 12.80 19.36
C ALA A 280 -23.05 12.13 18.26
N ALA A 281 -23.92 12.89 17.57
CA ALA A 281 -24.71 12.38 16.45
C ALA A 281 -23.81 11.87 15.29
N TRP A 282 -22.74 12.60 15.01
CA TRP A 282 -21.75 12.19 14.01
C TRP A 282 -21.03 10.89 14.39
N ALA A 283 -20.59 10.74 15.64
CA ALA A 283 -19.89 9.55 16.12
C ALA A 283 -20.78 8.30 16.05
N VAL A 284 -22.06 8.45 16.40
CA VAL A 284 -23.07 7.38 16.25
C VAL A 284 -23.23 6.98 14.80
N ALA A 285 -23.36 7.94 13.87
CA ALA A 285 -23.48 7.64 12.45
C ALA A 285 -22.25 6.91 11.88
N VAL A 286 -21.03 7.29 12.31
CA VAL A 286 -19.80 6.58 11.94
C VAL A 286 -19.82 5.13 12.45
N ALA A 287 -20.19 4.92 13.71
CA ALA A 287 -20.22 3.60 14.31
C ALA A 287 -21.23 2.67 13.62
N VAL A 288 -22.41 3.20 13.28
CA VAL A 288 -23.45 2.44 12.56
C VAL A 288 -22.97 2.01 11.18
N VAL A 289 -22.40 2.92 10.37
CA VAL A 289 -21.89 2.57 9.03
C VAL A 289 -20.76 1.55 9.13
N ALA A 290 -19.83 1.72 10.06
CA ALA A 290 -18.71 0.79 10.24
C ALA A 290 -19.18 -0.62 10.65
N ALA A 291 -20.15 -0.70 11.58
CA ALA A 291 -20.70 -1.98 12.02
C ALA A 291 -21.40 -2.74 10.89
N ILE A 292 -22.18 -2.04 10.06
CA ILE A 292 -22.88 -2.65 8.92
C ILE A 292 -21.87 -3.16 7.87
N VAL A 293 -20.84 -2.37 7.56
CA VAL A 293 -19.79 -2.78 6.60
C VAL A 293 -19.04 -4.02 7.10
N VAL A 294 -18.70 -4.07 8.39
CA VAL A 294 -18.03 -5.23 8.99
C VAL A 294 -18.94 -6.46 8.97
N ALA A 295 -20.23 -6.31 9.25
CA ALA A 295 -21.20 -7.41 9.19
C ALA A 295 -21.35 -7.98 7.76
N LEU A 296 -21.32 -7.11 6.74
CA LEU A 296 -21.35 -7.52 5.33
C LEU A 296 -20.07 -8.28 4.91
N GLU A 297 -18.90 -7.82 5.35
CA GLU A 297 -17.61 -8.44 5.01
C GLU A 297 -17.35 -9.77 5.74
N THR A 298 -17.83 -9.91 6.98
CA THR A 298 -17.59 -11.13 7.78
C THR A 298 -18.58 -12.26 7.51
N GLY A 299 -19.63 -12.02 6.72
CA GLY A 299 -20.67 -13.01 6.44
C GLY A 299 -21.48 -13.45 7.67
N LEU A 300 -21.31 -12.78 8.82
CA LEU A 300 -21.98 -13.07 10.10
C LEU A 300 -23.51 -12.88 10.05
N ALA A 301 -24.05 -12.43 8.92
CA ALA A 301 -25.46 -12.18 8.70
C ALA A 301 -26.02 -12.89 7.45
N ALA A 302 -25.44 -14.01 7.02
CA ALA A 302 -26.09 -14.85 6.01
C ALA A 302 -27.33 -15.52 6.63
N PRO A 303 -28.55 -15.29 6.13
CA PRO A 303 -29.69 -16.07 6.54
C PRO A 303 -29.48 -17.52 6.08
N SER A 304 -29.65 -18.47 7.00
CA SER A 304 -29.83 -19.90 6.72
C SER A 304 -31.09 -20.15 5.89
#